data_AF-A0A7R8HEP6-F1
#
_entry.id   AF-A0A7R8HEP6-F1
#
_cell.length_a   1.000
_cell.length_b   1.000
_cell.length_c   1.000
_cell.angle_alpha   90.00
_cell.angle_beta   90.00
_cell.angle_gamma   90.00
#
_symmetry.space_group_name_H-M   'P 1'
#
loop_
_entity.id
_entity.type
_entity.pdbx_description
1 polymer ?
#
loop_
_entity_poly.entity_id
_entity_poly.type
_entity_poly.pdbx_seq_one_letter_code
_entity_poly.pdbx_strand_id
1 'polypeptide(L)'
;MLYADDTVLLADSLEKLQIQLNRFIESAVKVGLLPNALKSCTLNIQTNPGRKEFFVAKEPFATMNGVKVPTVSVGAAYKYLGLKVTHEGYAQSDVLGDYQYQLTRGRYSKGYLSSINREVEKFVRSNLGLFHDTTKSFINAAIASSGLGIKNLEDQITLLRVERRGKLESSPYPSVRLASTSVRKMLSLKSPTVNGVECKSQSQYSSLKGKGAL
;
A
#
# COMPACT_ATOMS: atom_id res chain seq x y z
N MET A 1 15.73 -13.72 -13.35
CA MET A 1 14.49 -14.23 -12.71
C MET A 1 13.31 -13.52 -13.33
N LEU A 2 12.19 -14.21 -13.50
CA LEU A 2 10.97 -13.67 -14.13
C LEU A 2 9.78 -13.91 -13.19
N TYR A 3 9.00 -12.88 -12.92
CA TYR A 3 7.70 -13.00 -12.30
C TYR A 3 6.73 -12.03 -12.99
N ALA A 4 5.77 -12.57 -13.74
CA ALA A 4 4.87 -11.78 -14.58
C ALA A 4 5.64 -10.82 -15.52
N ASP A 5 5.42 -9.52 -15.39
CA ASP A 5 6.10 -8.45 -16.13
C ASP A 5 7.44 -8.04 -15.51
N ASP A 6 7.71 -8.39 -14.25
CA ASP A 6 8.96 -8.06 -13.57
C ASP A 6 10.08 -9.01 -14.01
N THR A 7 11.11 -8.42 -14.64
CA THR A 7 12.28 -9.13 -15.17
C THR A 7 13.56 -8.59 -14.54
N VAL A 8 14.41 -9.50 -14.05
CA VAL A 8 15.75 -9.18 -13.55
C VAL A 8 16.82 -9.79 -14.46
N LEU A 9 17.66 -8.92 -15.04
CA LEU A 9 18.84 -9.27 -15.83
C LEU A 9 20.10 -9.12 -14.96
N LEU A 10 21.03 -10.07 -15.07
CA LEU A 10 22.29 -10.08 -14.32
C LEU A 10 23.46 -10.24 -15.30
N ALA A 11 24.53 -9.49 -15.07
CA ALA A 11 25.78 -9.64 -15.81
C ALA A 11 26.97 -9.30 -14.89
N ASP A 12 28.14 -9.81 -15.26
CA ASP A 12 29.43 -9.58 -14.60
C ASP A 12 30.12 -8.29 -15.07
N SER A 13 29.62 -7.65 -16.14
CA SER A 13 30.11 -6.35 -16.62
C SER A 13 28.99 -5.45 -17.14
N LEU A 14 29.24 -4.13 -17.15
CA LEU A 14 28.27 -3.13 -17.61
C LEU A 14 27.97 -3.27 -19.10
N GLU A 15 28.99 -3.52 -19.92
CA GLU A 15 28.84 -3.75 -21.35
C GLU A 15 28.01 -4.99 -21.65
N LYS A 16 28.30 -6.10 -20.96
CA LYS A 16 27.52 -7.34 -21.11
C LYS A 16 26.08 -7.15 -20.68
N LEU A 17 25.81 -6.36 -19.64
CA LEU A 17 24.44 -6.04 -19.24
C LEU A 17 23.72 -5.27 -20.34
N GLN A 18 24.34 -4.27 -20.95
CA GLN A 18 23.74 -3.50 -22.05
C GLN A 18 23.46 -4.38 -23.28
N ILE A 19 24.37 -5.30 -23.62
CA ILE A 19 24.17 -6.27 -24.70
C ILE A 19 22.97 -7.19 -24.40
N GLN A 20 22.89 -7.72 -23.18
CA GLN A 20 21.75 -8.55 -22.76
C GLN A 20 20.43 -7.77 -22.77
N LEU A 21 20.45 -6.52 -22.31
CA LEU A 21 19.29 -5.63 -22.30
C LEU A 21 18.79 -5.35 -23.72
N ASN A 22 19.69 -5.10 -24.67
CA ASN A 22 19.33 -4.90 -26.08
C ASN A 22 18.67 -6.15 -26.67
N ARG A 23 19.25 -7.34 -26.43
CA ARG A 23 18.66 -8.62 -26.86
C ARG A 23 17.30 -8.88 -26.24
N PHE A 24 17.12 -8.52 -24.97
CA PHE A 24 15.84 -8.63 -24.29
C PHE A 24 14.79 -7.71 -24.93
N ILE A 25 15.14 -6.45 -25.20
CA ILE A 25 14.24 -5.49 -25.86
C ILE A 25 13.87 -5.98 -27.26
N GLU A 26 14.83 -6.45 -28.06
CA GLU A 26 14.58 -7.02 -29.38
C GLU A 26 13.61 -8.20 -29.32
N SER A 27 13.75 -9.06 -28.31
CA SER A 27 12.87 -10.22 -28.11
C SER A 27 11.48 -9.80 -27.62
N ALA A 28 11.39 -8.80 -26.75
CA ALA A 28 10.13 -8.23 -26.27
C ALA A 28 9.33 -7.58 -27.42
N VAL A 29 10.00 -6.85 -28.31
CA VAL A 29 9.38 -6.22 -29.48
C VAL A 29 8.77 -7.27 -30.41
N LYS A 30 9.44 -8.42 -30.60
CA LYS A 30 8.90 -9.53 -31.42
C LYS A 30 7.57 -10.09 -30.91
N VAL A 31 7.31 -9.98 -29.61
CA VAL A 31 6.04 -10.40 -28.99
C VAL A 31 5.09 -9.22 -28.73
N GLY A 32 5.38 -8.05 -29.28
CA GLY A 32 4.54 -6.85 -29.15
C GLY A 32 4.65 -6.13 -27.81
N LEU A 33 5.71 -6.38 -27.03
CA LEU A 33 5.97 -5.74 -25.74
C LEU A 33 7.03 -4.64 -25.86
N LEU A 34 6.80 -3.53 -25.15
CA LEU A 34 7.73 -2.41 -25.07
C LEU A 34 8.12 -2.17 -23.60
N PRO A 35 9.35 -2.55 -23.20
CA PRO A 35 9.86 -2.28 -21.86
C PRO A 35 9.91 -0.77 -21.55
N ASN A 36 9.49 -0.39 -20.34
CA ASN A 36 9.39 1.01 -19.93
C ASN A 36 10.62 1.46 -19.14
N ALA A 37 11.49 2.25 -19.78
CA ALA A 37 12.72 2.76 -19.18
C ALA A 37 12.52 3.54 -17.87
N LEU A 38 11.40 4.25 -17.69
CA LEU A 38 11.11 5.05 -16.49
C LEU A 38 10.65 4.20 -15.30
N LYS A 39 10.18 2.98 -15.57
CA LYS A 39 9.80 2.00 -14.53
C LYS A 39 10.89 0.96 -14.28
N SER A 40 11.87 0.87 -15.17
CA SER A 40 13.06 0.04 -15.01
C SER A 40 14.13 0.78 -14.22
N CYS A 41 15.04 0.02 -13.60
CA CYS A 41 16.16 0.59 -12.87
C CYS A 41 17.39 -0.31 -12.97
N THR A 42 18.57 0.28 -12.87
CA THR A 42 19.85 -0.46 -12.82
C THR A 42 20.50 -0.43 -11.45
N LEU A 43 21.23 -1.49 -11.14
CA LEU A 43 22.06 -1.60 -9.95
C LEU A 43 23.48 -1.98 -10.37
N ASN A 44 24.47 -1.17 -10.01
CA ASN A 44 25.88 -1.43 -10.31
C ASN A 44 26.66 -1.53 -8.99
N ILE A 45 27.04 -2.75 -8.63
CA ILE A 45 27.85 -3.03 -7.44
C ILE A 45 29.31 -3.12 -7.87
N GLN A 46 30.16 -2.27 -7.30
CA GLN A 46 31.58 -2.21 -7.56
C GLN A 46 32.38 -2.50 -6.29
N THR A 47 33.57 -3.04 -6.44
CA THR A 47 34.54 -3.22 -5.36
C THR A 47 35.51 -2.05 -5.36
N ASN A 48 35.91 -1.62 -4.16
CA ASN A 48 37.08 -0.79 -3.93
C ASN A 48 38.14 -1.66 -3.25
N PRO A 49 39.06 -2.29 -4.03
CA PRO A 49 40.04 -3.23 -3.49
C PRO A 49 40.97 -2.58 -2.45
N GLY A 50 41.30 -1.30 -2.64
CA GLY A 50 42.17 -0.55 -1.73
C GLY A 50 41.55 -0.33 -0.35
N ARG A 51 40.21 -0.29 -0.25
CA ARG A 51 39.49 -0.15 1.02
C ARG A 51 38.78 -1.42 1.49
N LYS A 52 38.84 -2.52 0.72
CA LYS A 52 38.10 -3.76 0.96
C LYS A 52 36.59 -3.53 1.13
N GLU A 53 36.05 -2.55 0.41
CA GLU A 53 34.65 -2.14 0.49
C GLU A 53 33.92 -2.44 -0.82
N PHE A 54 32.61 -2.66 -0.73
CA PHE A 54 31.71 -2.63 -1.89
C PHE A 54 30.94 -1.31 -1.89
N PHE A 55 30.72 -0.73 -3.05
CA PHE A 55 29.89 0.47 -3.21
C PHE A 55 28.96 0.31 -4.42
N VAL A 56 27.82 1.00 -4.37
CA VAL A 56 26.91 1.09 -5.51
C VAL A 56 27.20 2.37 -6.26
N ALA A 57 27.55 2.26 -7.54
CA ALA A 57 27.77 3.42 -8.39
C ALA A 57 26.43 4.15 -8.60
N LYS A 58 26.43 5.49 -8.51
CA LYS A 58 25.21 6.31 -8.58
C LYS A 58 24.84 6.72 -10.00
N GLU A 59 25.78 6.65 -10.94
CA GLU A 59 25.57 7.17 -12.29
C GLU A 59 24.75 6.21 -13.16
N PRO A 60 23.76 6.71 -13.94
CA PRO A 60 23.09 5.96 -14.99
C PRO A 60 24.08 5.52 -16.07
N PHE A 61 24.15 4.22 -16.33
CA PHE A 61 25.04 3.64 -17.34
C PHE A 61 24.30 2.90 -18.46
N ALA A 62 23.12 2.33 -18.17
CA ALA A 62 22.35 1.60 -19.16
C ALA A 62 21.38 2.51 -19.92
N THR A 63 21.10 2.13 -21.16
CA THR A 63 20.15 2.81 -22.04
C THR A 63 19.11 1.83 -22.57
N MET A 64 17.85 2.25 -22.61
CA MET A 64 16.72 1.51 -23.19
C MET A 64 16.06 2.42 -24.22
N ASN A 65 16.08 2.03 -25.50
CA ASN A 65 15.52 2.82 -26.59
C ASN A 65 16.02 4.29 -26.62
N GLY A 66 17.30 4.50 -26.33
CA GLY A 66 17.91 5.84 -26.26
C GLY A 66 17.65 6.62 -24.95
N VAL A 67 16.80 6.11 -24.06
CA VAL A 67 16.55 6.72 -22.74
C VAL A 67 17.49 6.11 -21.70
N LYS A 68 18.17 6.95 -20.91
CA LYS A 68 18.99 6.49 -19.79
C LYS A 68 18.11 5.88 -18.70
N VAL A 69 18.43 4.65 -18.30
CA VAL A 69 17.74 3.96 -17.20
C VAL A 69 18.27 4.49 -15.87
N PRO A 70 17.41 4.88 -14.92
CA PRO A 70 17.85 5.39 -13.64
C PRO A 70 18.59 4.31 -12.84
N THR A 71 19.68 4.70 -12.17
CA THR A 71 20.42 3.82 -11.25
C THR A 71 19.88 3.97 -9.83
N VAL A 72 19.73 2.84 -9.14
CA VAL A 72 19.25 2.77 -7.76
C VAL A 72 20.39 3.09 -6.78
N SER A 73 20.15 3.96 -5.81
CA SER A 73 21.12 4.25 -4.74
C SER A 73 21.03 3.24 -3.59
N VAL A 74 22.13 3.09 -2.83
CA VAL A 74 22.10 2.39 -1.53
C VAL A 74 21.09 3.10 -0.64
N GLY A 75 20.06 2.37 -0.20
CA GLY A 75 18.98 2.92 0.64
C GLY A 75 17.73 3.37 -0.11
N ALA A 76 17.70 3.32 -1.44
CA ALA A 76 16.48 3.62 -2.19
C ALA A 76 15.35 2.64 -1.82
N ALA A 77 14.14 3.19 -1.67
CA ALA A 77 12.92 2.40 -1.54
C ALA A 77 12.32 2.18 -2.93
N TYR A 78 11.97 0.94 -3.27
CA TYR A 78 11.20 0.63 -4.48
C TYR A 78 9.79 0.20 -4.11
N LYS A 79 8.82 0.49 -4.98
CA LYS A 79 7.41 0.12 -4.75
C LYS A 79 7.13 -1.22 -5.41
N TYR A 80 6.89 -2.25 -4.60
CA TYR A 80 6.53 -3.58 -5.06
C TYR A 80 5.12 -3.94 -4.58
N LEU A 81 4.20 -4.18 -5.52
CA LEU A 81 2.79 -4.53 -5.23
C LEU A 81 2.05 -3.57 -4.27
N GLY A 82 2.51 -2.32 -4.18
CA GLY A 82 1.95 -1.30 -3.29
C GLY A 82 2.81 -0.98 -2.07
N LEU A 83 3.72 -1.88 -1.69
CA LEU A 83 4.57 -1.78 -0.53
C LEU A 83 5.89 -1.08 -0.90
N LYS A 84 6.35 -0.15 -0.07
CA LYS A 84 7.70 0.41 -0.21
C LYS A 84 8.68 -0.54 0.46
N VAL A 85 9.61 -1.08 -0.31
CA VAL A 85 10.64 -2.02 0.15
C VAL A 85 12.00 -1.33 0.05
N THR A 86 12.77 -1.35 1.13
CA THR A 86 14.17 -0.89 1.24
C THR A 86 15.09 -2.08 1.52
N HIS A 87 16.39 -1.82 1.56
CA HIS A 87 17.40 -2.79 2.00
C HIS A 87 17.23 -3.30 3.45
N GLU A 88 16.52 -2.55 4.30
CA GLU A 88 16.18 -2.95 5.67
C GLU A 88 14.90 -3.81 5.74
N GLY A 89 14.25 -4.06 4.60
CA GLY A 89 12.98 -4.79 4.52
C GLY A 89 11.85 -3.89 4.00
N TYR A 90 10.67 -3.94 4.62
CA TYR A 90 9.65 -2.95 4.32
C TYR A 90 10.14 -1.59 4.85
N ALA A 91 10.21 -0.57 3.99
CA ALA A 91 10.35 0.79 4.46
C ALA A 91 9.23 1.04 5.47
N GLN A 92 9.44 1.91 6.46
CA GLN A 92 8.31 2.52 7.18
C GLN A 92 7.44 3.23 6.14
N SER A 93 6.53 2.49 5.52
CA SER A 93 5.33 3.03 4.95
C SER A 93 4.52 3.62 6.09
N ASP A 94 3.53 4.44 5.77
CA ASP A 94 2.40 4.60 6.68
C ASP A 94 1.90 3.19 6.98
N VAL A 95 2.37 2.59 8.08
CA VAL A 95 2.01 1.24 8.51
C VAL A 95 0.49 1.16 8.52
N LEU A 96 -0.14 2.25 8.94
CA LEU A 96 -1.57 2.44 8.91
C LEU A 96 -2.19 2.33 7.50
N GLY A 97 -1.57 2.91 6.47
CA GLY A 97 -2.05 2.85 5.09
C GLY A 97 -1.95 1.46 4.48
N ASP A 98 -0.82 0.77 4.71
CA ASP A 98 -0.61 -0.59 4.19
C ASP A 98 -1.50 -1.60 4.92
N TYR A 99 -1.62 -1.48 6.25
CA TYR A 99 -2.56 -2.31 7.02
C TYR A 99 -4.02 -2.02 6.63
N GLN A 100 -4.42 -0.76 6.44
CA GLN A 100 -5.77 -0.44 5.96
C GLN A 100 -6.06 -1.05 4.59
N TYR A 101 -5.10 -1.01 3.67
CA TYR A 101 -5.24 -1.60 2.34
C TYR A 101 -5.41 -3.12 2.41
N GLN A 102 -4.53 -3.81 3.17
CA GLN A 102 -4.61 -5.25 3.36
C GLN A 102 -5.93 -5.65 4.01
N LEU A 103 -6.32 -4.97 5.09
CA LEU A 103 -7.56 -5.25 5.82
C LEU A 103 -8.81 -4.99 4.97
N THR A 104 -8.77 -4.03 4.06
CA THR A 104 -9.87 -3.76 3.13
C THR A 104 -10.01 -4.87 2.08
N ARG A 105 -8.90 -5.46 1.59
CA ARG A 105 -8.90 -6.49 0.54
C ARG A 105 -9.02 -7.93 1.06
N GLY A 106 -8.56 -8.20 2.28
CA GLY A 106 -8.54 -9.54 2.85
C GLY A 106 -9.87 -9.97 3.48
N ARG A 107 -10.00 -11.28 3.74
CA ARG A 107 -11.18 -11.87 4.39
C ARG A 107 -11.01 -11.86 5.92
N TYR A 108 -11.26 -10.70 6.52
CA TYR A 108 -11.20 -10.54 7.97
C TYR A 108 -12.60 -10.50 8.57
N SER A 109 -12.78 -11.24 9.66
CA SER A 109 -14.02 -11.25 10.44
C SER A 109 -14.15 -9.95 11.23
N LYS A 110 -15.40 -9.59 11.58
CA LYS A 110 -15.68 -8.45 12.47
C LYS A 110 -14.91 -8.59 13.80
N GLY A 111 -14.95 -9.78 14.39
CA GLY A 111 -14.27 -10.06 15.67
C GLY A 111 -12.75 -9.85 15.62
N TYR A 112 -12.10 -10.16 14.49
CA TYR A 112 -10.67 -9.89 14.31
C TYR A 112 -10.35 -8.39 14.27
N LEU A 113 -11.19 -7.59 13.60
CA LEU A 113 -11.03 -6.13 13.60
C LEU A 113 -11.28 -5.53 14.98
N SER A 114 -12.30 -6.04 15.69
CA SER A 114 -12.57 -5.63 17.07
C SER A 114 -11.44 -6.01 18.03
N SER A 115 -10.76 -7.15 17.82
CA SER A 115 -9.59 -7.51 18.64
C SER A 115 -8.41 -6.58 18.40
N ILE A 116 -8.14 -6.18 17.14
CA ILE A 116 -7.09 -5.20 16.84
C ILE A 116 -7.42 -3.86 17.50
N ASN A 117 -8.66 -3.37 17.36
CA ASN A 117 -9.10 -2.14 18.02
C ASN A 117 -8.88 -2.18 19.53
N ARG A 118 -9.20 -3.31 20.18
CA ARG A 118 -8.98 -3.48 21.62
C ARG A 118 -7.49 -3.43 22.00
N GLU A 119 -6.61 -4.02 21.19
CA GLU A 119 -5.16 -3.93 21.44
C GLU A 119 -4.63 -2.50 21.23
N VAL A 120 -5.12 -1.78 20.22
CA VAL A 120 -4.82 -0.36 20.03
C VAL A 120 -5.29 0.47 21.23
N GLU A 121 -6.52 0.26 21.70
CA GLU A 121 -7.06 0.96 22.88
C GLU A 121 -6.23 0.68 24.14
N LYS A 122 -5.83 -0.57 24.38
CA LYS A 122 -4.94 -0.92 25.50
C LYS A 122 -3.59 -0.22 25.39
N PHE A 123 -2.98 -0.27 24.20
CA PHE A 123 -1.71 0.38 23.94
C PHE A 123 -1.79 1.88 24.22
N VAL A 124 -2.82 2.55 23.71
CA VAL A 124 -3.05 3.99 23.92
C VAL A 124 -3.23 4.30 25.39
N ARG A 125 -4.07 3.54 26.12
CA ARG A 125 -4.30 3.74 27.55
C ARG A 125 -3.02 3.58 28.37
N SER A 126 -2.23 2.55 28.07
CA SER A 126 -0.97 2.29 28.76
C SER A 126 0.08 3.37 28.49
N ASN A 127 0.21 3.83 27.25
CA ASN A 127 1.26 4.79 26.88
C ASN A 127 0.92 6.23 27.28
N LEU A 128 -0.37 6.58 27.30
CA LEU A 128 -0.82 7.92 27.70
C LEU A 128 -1.22 8.01 29.18
N GLY A 129 -1.09 6.92 29.94
CA GLY A 129 -1.48 6.88 31.35
C GLY A 129 -2.97 7.17 31.58
N LEU A 130 -3.83 6.80 30.63
CA LEU A 130 -5.26 7.08 30.73
C LEU A 130 -5.91 6.17 31.78
N PHE A 131 -6.90 6.70 32.49
CA PHE A 131 -7.72 5.92 33.41
C PHE A 131 -8.32 4.70 32.70
N HIS A 132 -8.42 3.59 33.42
CA HIS A 132 -8.99 2.35 32.91
C HIS A 132 -10.41 2.54 32.32
N ASP A 133 -11.18 3.47 32.91
CA ASP A 133 -12.56 3.78 32.54
C ASP A 133 -12.71 4.83 31.43
N THR A 134 -11.60 5.23 30.81
CA THR A 134 -11.64 6.15 29.67
C THR A 134 -12.51 5.59 28.56
N THR A 135 -13.56 6.32 28.19
CA THR A 135 -14.54 5.86 27.23
C THR A 135 -13.91 5.66 25.85
N LYS A 136 -14.33 4.62 25.13
CA LYS A 136 -13.90 4.39 23.74
C LYS A 136 -14.30 5.55 22.83
N SER A 137 -15.37 6.26 23.17
CA SER A 137 -15.79 7.47 22.47
C SER A 137 -14.73 8.57 22.56
N PHE A 138 -14.11 8.80 23.73
CA PHE A 138 -13.03 9.78 23.88
C PHE A 138 -11.81 9.45 23.00
N ILE A 139 -11.40 8.17 22.98
CA ILE A 139 -10.28 7.70 22.16
C ILE A 139 -10.58 7.91 20.66
N ASN A 140 -11.82 7.60 20.24
CA ASN A 140 -12.23 7.63 18.84
C ASN A 140 -12.84 8.96 18.37
N ALA A 141 -13.01 9.93 19.26
CA ALA A 141 -13.57 11.24 18.96
C ALA A 141 -12.55 12.10 18.21
N ALA A 142 -13.04 13.07 17.44
CA ALA A 142 -12.16 13.96 16.69
C ALA A 142 -11.34 14.85 17.64
N ILE A 143 -10.14 15.25 17.20
CA ILE A 143 -9.30 16.21 17.93
C ILE A 143 -10.04 17.54 18.14
N ALA A 144 -10.84 17.96 17.16
CA ALA A 144 -11.68 19.15 17.23
C ALA A 144 -12.75 19.08 18.34
N SER A 145 -13.17 17.88 18.75
CA SER A 145 -14.12 17.64 19.84
C SER A 145 -13.41 17.17 21.11
N SER A 146 -12.16 17.61 21.33
CA SER A 146 -11.32 17.25 22.48
C SER A 146 -11.04 15.74 22.65
N GLY A 147 -11.17 14.94 21.59
CA GLY A 147 -10.80 13.51 21.58
C GLY A 147 -9.38 13.25 21.11
N LEU A 148 -8.96 11.97 21.10
CA LEU A 148 -7.61 11.58 20.65
C LEU A 148 -7.48 11.41 19.13
N GLY A 149 -8.59 11.45 18.38
CA GLY A 149 -8.57 11.34 16.93
C GLY A 149 -8.20 9.97 16.37
N ILE A 150 -8.12 8.94 17.23
CA ILE A 150 -7.73 7.60 16.82
C ILE A 150 -8.90 6.95 16.08
N LYS A 151 -8.68 6.52 14.84
CA LYS A 151 -9.76 5.95 14.05
C LYS A 151 -10.05 4.52 14.51
N ASN A 152 -11.33 4.23 14.71
CA ASN A 152 -11.80 2.86 14.87
C ASN A 152 -11.61 2.11 13.53
N LEU A 153 -10.75 1.09 13.52
CA LEU A 153 -10.40 0.35 12.30
C LEU A 153 -11.59 -0.43 11.75
N GLU A 154 -12.40 -1.03 12.61
CA GLU A 154 -13.62 -1.75 12.23
C GLU A 154 -14.58 -0.88 11.42
N ASP A 155 -14.92 0.31 11.92
CA ASP A 155 -15.80 1.26 11.22
C ASP A 155 -15.15 1.73 9.92
N GLN A 156 -13.86 2.09 9.97
CA GLN A 156 -13.14 2.60 8.82
C GLN A 156 -13.05 1.57 7.69
N ILE A 157 -12.65 0.34 7.98
CA ILE A 157 -12.51 -0.74 7.00
C ILE A 157 -13.88 -1.10 6.42
N THR A 158 -14.92 -1.13 7.25
CA THR A 158 -16.27 -1.40 6.80
C THR A 158 -16.73 -0.33 5.79
N LEU A 159 -16.51 0.94 6.09
CA LEU A 159 -16.83 2.04 5.16
C LEU A 159 -16.04 1.95 3.85
N LEU A 160 -14.72 1.71 3.93
CA LEU A 160 -13.88 1.55 2.75
C LEU A 160 -14.33 0.38 1.86
N ARG A 161 -14.81 -0.71 2.47
CA ARG A 161 -15.40 -1.85 1.74
C ARG A 161 -16.73 -1.48 1.08
N VAL A 162 -17.60 -0.72 1.76
CA VAL A 162 -18.87 -0.24 1.21
C VAL A 162 -18.64 0.72 0.03
N GLU A 163 -17.75 1.69 0.18
CA GLU A 163 -17.39 2.61 -0.91
C GLU A 163 -16.79 1.87 -2.10
N ARG A 164 -15.89 0.92 -1.83
CA ARG A 164 -15.28 0.09 -2.88
C ARG A 164 -16.34 -0.71 -3.63
N ARG A 165 -17.31 -1.29 -2.93
CA ARG A 165 -18.44 -1.99 -3.55
C ARG A 165 -19.25 -1.02 -4.43
N GLY A 166 -19.58 0.16 -3.93
CA GLY A 166 -20.29 1.18 -4.70
C GLY A 166 -19.56 1.55 -6.00
N LYS A 167 -18.23 1.71 -5.94
CA LYS A 167 -17.38 1.98 -7.12
C LYS A 167 -17.36 0.83 -8.14
N LEU A 168 -17.42 -0.42 -7.67
CA LEU A 168 -17.49 -1.59 -8.56
C LEU A 168 -18.86 -1.71 -9.23
N GLU A 169 -19.93 -1.41 -8.49
CA GLU A 169 -21.31 -1.39 -8.99
C GLU A 169 -21.52 -0.27 -10.01
N SER A 170 -20.93 0.90 -9.79
CA SER A 170 -20.99 2.04 -10.72
C SER A 170 -19.94 1.99 -11.85
N SER A 171 -19.20 0.89 -11.99
CA SER A 171 -18.13 0.79 -12.99
C SER A 171 -18.69 0.81 -14.42
N PRO A 172 -18.04 1.51 -15.37
CA PRO A 172 -18.49 1.54 -16.77
C PRO A 172 -18.45 0.14 -17.41
N TYR A 173 -17.53 -0.73 -16.96
CA TYR A 173 -17.33 -2.05 -17.53
C TYR A 173 -18.34 -3.09 -17.00
N PRO A 174 -19.12 -3.76 -17.86
CA PRO A 174 -20.10 -4.76 -17.43
C PRO A 174 -19.51 -5.95 -16.67
N SER A 175 -18.32 -6.41 -17.06
CA SER A 175 -17.61 -7.51 -16.40
C SER A 175 -17.27 -7.19 -14.94
N VAL A 176 -16.91 -5.94 -14.64
CA VAL A 176 -16.59 -5.46 -13.29
C VAL A 176 -17.85 -5.39 -12.43
N ARG A 177 -18.99 -4.98 -12.99
CA ARG A 177 -20.29 -4.99 -12.30
C ARG A 177 -20.77 -6.41 -12.00
N LEU A 178 -20.60 -7.34 -12.92
CA LEU A 178 -20.91 -8.76 -12.67
C LEU A 178 -20.05 -9.33 -11.55
N ALA A 179 -18.75 -9.03 -11.55
CA ALA A 179 -17.83 -9.44 -10.49
C ALA A 179 -18.18 -8.84 -9.11
N SER A 180 -18.81 -7.66 -9.06
CA SER A 180 -19.22 -7.03 -7.80
C SER A 180 -20.25 -7.88 -7.03
N THR A 181 -21.09 -8.64 -7.74
CA THR A 181 -22.08 -9.54 -7.15
C THR A 181 -21.42 -10.65 -6.33
N SER A 182 -20.33 -11.23 -6.84
CA SER A 182 -19.55 -12.25 -6.14
C SER A 182 -18.82 -11.67 -4.92
N VAL A 183 -18.31 -10.44 -5.05
CA VAL A 183 -17.62 -9.72 -3.99
C VAL A 183 -18.58 -9.30 -2.87
N ARG A 184 -19.88 -9.12 -3.16
CA ARG A 184 -20.92 -8.76 -2.18
C ARG A 184 -21.01 -9.75 -1.01
N LYS A 185 -20.87 -11.05 -1.27
CA LYS A 185 -20.82 -12.09 -0.22
C LYS A 185 -19.53 -12.03 0.60
N MET A 186 -18.42 -11.58 0.01
CA MET A 186 -17.11 -11.50 0.67
C MET A 186 -16.94 -10.24 1.54
N LEU A 187 -17.61 -9.14 1.16
CA LEU A 187 -17.57 -7.85 1.86
C LEU A 187 -18.80 -7.64 2.77
N SER A 188 -19.43 -8.70 3.27
CA SER A 188 -20.75 -8.69 3.93
C SER A 188 -20.79 -8.05 5.33
N LEU A 189 -19.94 -7.06 5.61
CA LEU A 189 -20.02 -6.30 6.86
C LEU A 189 -21.18 -5.29 6.77
N LYS A 190 -22.03 -5.27 7.79
CA LYS A 190 -23.07 -4.25 7.95
C LYS A 190 -22.39 -2.89 8.10
N SER A 191 -22.83 -1.91 7.31
CA SER A 191 -22.31 -0.54 7.39
C SER A 191 -22.47 0.01 8.80
N PRO A 192 -21.52 0.82 9.30
CA PRO A 192 -21.67 1.41 10.61
C PRO A 192 -22.84 2.41 10.61
N THR A 193 -23.59 2.41 11.71
CA THR A 193 -24.72 3.32 11.93
C THR A 193 -24.28 4.38 12.93
N VAL A 194 -24.42 5.67 12.58
CA VAL A 194 -24.16 6.80 13.49
C VAL A 194 -25.48 7.53 13.70
N ASN A 195 -25.91 7.69 14.96
CA ASN A 195 -27.18 8.33 15.34
C ASN A 195 -28.41 7.76 14.61
N GLY A 196 -28.48 6.44 14.42
CA GLY A 196 -29.57 5.78 13.70
C GLY A 196 -29.47 5.84 12.17
N VAL A 197 -28.48 6.55 11.61
CA VAL A 197 -28.29 6.68 10.15
C VAL A 197 -27.17 5.74 9.68
N GLU A 198 -27.45 4.92 8.67
CA GLU A 198 -26.47 4.05 8.04
C GLU A 198 -25.49 4.86 7.17
N CYS A 199 -24.19 4.73 7.44
CA CYS A 199 -23.15 5.46 6.73
C CYS A 199 -22.72 4.69 5.47
N LYS A 200 -22.73 5.38 4.32
CA LYS A 200 -22.31 4.83 3.02
C LYS A 200 -20.95 5.32 2.54
N SER A 201 -20.42 6.37 3.18
CA SER A 201 -19.10 6.92 2.88
C SER A 201 -18.38 7.39 4.14
N GLN A 202 -17.06 7.53 4.03
CA GLN A 202 -16.19 8.04 5.08
C GLN A 202 -16.43 9.53 5.34
N SER A 203 -16.78 10.30 4.31
CA SER A 203 -17.19 11.71 4.45
C SER A 203 -18.48 11.83 5.27
N GLN A 204 -19.50 11.01 4.97
CA GLN A 204 -20.77 10.99 5.70
C GLN A 204 -20.55 10.58 7.16
N TYR A 205 -19.73 9.55 7.40
CA TYR A 205 -19.40 9.09 8.75
C TYR A 205 -18.70 10.16 9.58
N SER A 206 -17.70 10.85 9.02
CA SER A 206 -16.99 11.94 9.70
C SER A 206 -17.91 13.13 10.01
N SER A 207 -18.79 13.52 9.07
CA SER A 207 -19.75 14.59 9.30
C SER A 207 -20.77 14.27 10.40
N LEU A 208 -21.26 13.02 10.45
CA LEU A 208 -22.23 12.60 11.46
C LEU A 208 -21.59 12.48 12.85
N LYS A 209 -20.35 11.98 12.95
CA LYS A 209 -19.60 11.97 14.22
C LYS A 209 -19.30 13.36 14.75
N GLY A 210 -19.01 14.33 13.87
CA GLY A 210 -18.74 15.72 14.27
C GLY A 210 -19.98 16.48 14.76
N LYS A 211 -21.18 16.08 14.34
CA LYS A 211 -22.45 16.73 14.72
C LYS A 211 -23.05 16.26 16.05
N GLY A 212 -22.51 15.21 16.67
CA GLY A 212 -22.98 14.67 17.95
C GLY A 212 -22.34 15.30 19.20
N ALA A 213 -21.56 16.37 19.05
CA ALA A 213 -20.93 17.09 20.14
C ALA A 213 -21.65 18.44 20.38
N LEU A 214 -22.86 18.35 20.94
CA LEU A 214 -23.54 19.44 21.65
C LEU A 214 -24.14 18.84 22.94
#